data_AF-A0A2E0PH22-F1
#
_entry.id   AF-A0A2E0PH22-F1
#
_cell.length_a   1.000
_cell.length_b   1.000
_cell.length_c   1.000
_cell.angle_alpha   90.00
_cell.angle_beta   90.00
_cell.angle_gamma   90.00
#
_symmetry.space_group_name_H-M   'P 1'
#
loop_
_entity.id
_entity.type
_entity.pdbx_description
1 polymer ?
#
loop_
_entity_poly.entity_id
_entity_poly.type
_entity_poly.pdbx_seq_one_letter_code
_entity_poly.pdbx_strand_id
1 'polypeptide(L)'
;MRQEMISNEINILRDTFRRLLRRKANTNLGKLIDKTHPADLALLFRFFNELEQNKLFAIMKPNEHTGEFLGELDESIIKRLIENETPEHVAELIQYTTSNDKTSILNILDEEYSQAILDLMKSEEQEELEEIMGYPEDSAGSLMYTDVFTLHENTIAKDAINALQDHESSEMVFYLYVINDDNILVGVISLRDLVTTPQNTRLKDMMIRSLESVRPETDQEEVARIVTQYNYLAVPVVDKDGQLLGIVTVDEIVDVIREEATEDFFQMAGAGKDREILMKSSWDNARSRLPWLFASWVGGVCAAAVIGFFDNTIKDTLALAAFIPVIIGMGGNIGTQTSTLVVRGLATGRVNVGNNLTIILKEIRVGIILGILYGLMLGLFAIIQFVDISPYLGLVVGLGIAGSMLIATAFGSLVPLLLQRLDVDPAIATGPFVTTSIDILGVSLYLGIASFFLTA
;
A
#
# COMPACT_ATOMS: atom_id res chain seq x y z
N MET A 1 -19.28 -19.06 -6.21
CA MET A 1 -18.79 -20.19 -7.04
C MET A 1 -17.27 -20.32 -7.09
N ARG A 2 -16.48 -19.49 -7.79
CA ARG A 2 -15.01 -19.72 -7.89
C ARG A 2 -14.27 -19.52 -6.55
N GLN A 3 -14.64 -18.49 -5.78
CA GLN A 3 -14.15 -18.29 -4.39
C GLN A 3 -14.58 -19.41 -3.42
N GLU A 4 -15.78 -19.98 -3.59
CA GLU A 4 -16.25 -21.10 -2.76
C GLU A 4 -15.55 -22.42 -3.11
N MET A 5 -15.15 -22.59 -4.36
CA MET A 5 -14.44 -23.79 -4.81
C MET A 5 -12.99 -23.79 -4.32
N ILE A 6 -12.30 -22.64 -4.48
CA ILE A 6 -10.95 -22.41 -3.93
C ILE A 6 -10.96 -22.57 -2.41
N SER A 7 -11.98 -22.04 -1.71
CA SER A 7 -12.07 -22.21 -0.26
C SER A 7 -12.31 -23.67 0.15
N ASN A 8 -13.03 -24.46 -0.65
CA ASN A 8 -13.26 -25.88 -0.34
C ASN A 8 -12.00 -26.72 -0.54
N GLU A 9 -11.23 -26.48 -1.61
CA GLU A 9 -9.95 -27.16 -1.86
C GLU A 9 -8.93 -26.87 -0.76
N ILE A 10 -8.77 -25.60 -0.38
CA ILE A 10 -7.88 -25.18 0.72
C ILE A 10 -8.32 -25.83 2.03
N ASN A 11 -9.62 -25.88 2.32
CA ASN A 11 -10.12 -26.53 3.54
C ASN A 11 -9.81 -28.03 3.57
N ILE A 12 -10.01 -28.73 2.45
CA ILE A 12 -9.69 -30.17 2.33
C ILE A 12 -8.18 -30.40 2.51
N LEU A 13 -7.36 -29.54 1.89
CA LEU A 13 -5.91 -29.63 1.96
C LEU A 13 -5.42 -29.38 3.39
N ARG A 14 -5.89 -28.30 4.05
CA ARG A 14 -5.64 -27.99 5.47
C ARG A 14 -5.97 -29.17 6.37
N ASP A 15 -7.16 -29.74 6.23
CA ASP A 15 -7.61 -30.84 7.07
C ASP A 15 -6.79 -32.11 6.81
N THR A 16 -6.33 -32.30 5.57
CA THR A 16 -5.41 -33.38 5.20
C THR A 16 -4.04 -33.21 5.86
N PHE A 17 -3.45 -32.01 5.80
CA PHE A 17 -2.21 -31.67 6.51
C PHE A 17 -2.34 -31.93 8.01
N ARG A 18 -3.38 -31.42 8.66
CA ARG A 18 -3.64 -31.65 10.09
C ARG A 18 -3.79 -33.13 10.44
N ARG A 19 -4.50 -33.90 9.60
CA ARG A 19 -4.66 -35.34 9.79
C ARG A 19 -3.32 -36.08 9.71
N LEU A 20 -2.46 -35.71 8.76
CA LEU A 20 -1.13 -36.32 8.59
C LEU A 20 -0.16 -35.90 9.71
N LEU A 21 -0.20 -34.63 10.15
CA LEU A 21 0.55 -34.12 11.32
C LEU A 21 0.19 -34.89 12.59
N ARG A 22 -1.11 -35.08 12.87
CA ARG A 22 -1.56 -35.87 14.04
C ARG A 22 -1.07 -37.32 14.00
N ARG A 23 -0.94 -37.90 12.80
CA ARG A 23 -0.45 -39.26 12.59
C ARG A 23 1.09 -39.36 12.52
N LYS A 24 1.81 -38.22 12.61
CA LYS A 24 3.27 -38.14 12.44
C LYS A 24 3.75 -38.81 11.14
N ALA A 25 2.96 -38.68 10.08
CA ALA A 25 3.22 -39.33 8.80
C ALA A 25 4.18 -38.48 7.93
N ASN A 26 5.41 -38.25 8.41
CA ASN A 26 6.36 -37.29 7.83
C ASN A 26 6.65 -37.53 6.35
N THR A 27 6.79 -38.80 5.92
CA THR A 27 7.00 -39.13 4.50
C THR A 27 5.82 -38.72 3.61
N ASN A 28 4.60 -38.81 4.13
CA ASN A 28 3.41 -38.39 3.38
C ASN A 28 3.22 -36.87 3.43
N LEU A 29 3.66 -36.22 4.51
CA LEU A 29 3.70 -34.76 4.61
C LEU A 29 4.67 -34.18 3.59
N GLY A 30 5.92 -34.67 3.53
CA GLY A 30 6.89 -34.21 2.53
C GLY A 30 6.35 -34.35 1.10
N LYS A 31 5.79 -35.52 0.75
CA LYS A 31 5.17 -35.71 -0.57
C LYS A 31 3.97 -34.80 -0.84
N LEU A 32 3.27 -34.34 0.19
CA LEU A 32 2.14 -33.44 0.04
C LEU A 32 2.62 -31.99 -0.11
N ILE A 33 3.64 -31.60 0.66
CA ILE A 33 4.37 -30.34 0.51
C ILE A 33 4.85 -30.22 -0.95
N ASP A 34 5.65 -31.17 -1.43
CA ASP A 34 6.24 -31.17 -2.78
C ASP A 34 5.18 -31.17 -3.92
N LYS A 35 3.91 -31.49 -3.62
CA LYS A 35 2.81 -31.53 -4.59
C LYS A 35 1.86 -30.34 -4.49
N THR A 36 1.96 -29.56 -3.43
CA THR A 36 1.12 -28.39 -3.21
C THR A 36 1.83 -27.20 -3.83
N HIS A 37 1.11 -26.34 -4.55
CA HIS A 37 1.72 -25.12 -5.09
C HIS A 37 2.27 -24.25 -3.94
N PRO A 38 3.45 -23.62 -4.07
CA PRO A 38 4.03 -22.76 -3.04
C PRO A 38 3.07 -21.70 -2.48
N ALA A 39 2.43 -20.92 -3.34
CA ALA A 39 1.39 -19.95 -2.96
C ALA A 39 0.21 -20.55 -2.14
N ASP A 40 -0.27 -21.75 -2.51
CA ASP A 40 -1.33 -22.44 -1.74
C ASP A 40 -0.81 -22.88 -0.37
N LEU A 41 0.46 -23.30 -0.31
CA LEU A 41 1.11 -23.72 0.92
C LEU A 41 1.33 -22.54 1.86
N ALA A 42 1.79 -21.40 1.35
CA ALA A 42 1.93 -20.15 2.10
C ALA A 42 0.59 -19.71 2.70
N LEU A 43 -0.48 -19.74 1.89
CA LEU A 43 -1.84 -19.47 2.36
C LEU A 43 -2.29 -20.43 3.47
N LEU A 44 -1.94 -21.71 3.38
CA LEU A 44 -2.26 -22.70 4.43
C LEU A 44 -1.53 -22.42 5.74
N PHE A 45 -0.29 -21.93 5.68
CA PHE A 45 0.49 -21.59 6.87
C PHE A 45 -0.21 -20.52 7.72
N ARG A 46 -0.96 -19.59 7.12
CA ARG A 46 -1.79 -18.62 7.85
C ARG A 46 -2.85 -19.25 8.77
N PHE A 47 -3.28 -20.48 8.46
CA PHE A 47 -4.30 -21.20 9.22
C PHE A 47 -3.74 -22.21 10.22
N PHE A 48 -2.43 -22.45 10.19
CA PHE A 48 -1.74 -23.33 11.11
C PHE A 48 -1.29 -22.58 12.36
N ASN A 49 -1.28 -23.26 13.50
CA ASN A 49 -0.64 -22.69 14.69
C ASN A 49 0.90 -22.85 14.60
N GLU A 50 1.63 -22.13 15.45
CA GLU A 50 3.10 -22.12 15.46
C GLU A 50 3.71 -23.54 15.53
N LEU A 51 3.16 -24.43 16.35
CA LEU A 51 3.65 -25.81 16.46
C LEU A 51 3.41 -26.63 15.19
N GLU A 52 2.34 -26.35 14.45
CA GLU A 52 2.04 -26.97 13.17
C GLU A 52 3.00 -26.44 12.09
N GLN A 53 3.20 -25.13 12.02
CA GLN A 53 4.11 -24.48 11.07
C GLN A 53 5.54 -24.97 11.25
N ASN A 54 6.11 -24.93 12.47
CA ASN A 54 7.48 -25.38 12.74
C ASN A 54 7.68 -26.85 12.36
N LYS A 55 6.67 -27.72 12.58
CA LYS A 55 6.76 -29.13 12.19
C LYS A 55 6.72 -29.36 10.69
N LEU A 56 5.96 -28.55 9.96
CA LEU A 56 5.89 -28.64 8.51
C LEU A 56 7.18 -28.10 7.88
N PHE A 57 7.63 -26.95 8.38
CA PHE A 57 8.87 -26.31 7.93
C PHE A 57 10.08 -27.23 8.12
N ALA A 58 10.21 -27.88 9.29
CA ALA A 58 11.29 -28.85 9.55
C ALA A 58 11.28 -30.11 8.65
N ILE A 59 10.24 -30.34 7.83
CA ILE A 59 10.16 -31.44 6.86
C ILE A 59 10.54 -30.97 5.45
N MET A 60 10.49 -29.66 5.20
CA MET A 60 10.88 -29.05 3.93
C MET A 60 12.38 -29.24 3.69
N LYS A 61 12.78 -29.20 2.42
CA LYS A 61 14.15 -29.42 2.00
C LYS A 61 14.63 -28.21 1.20
N PRO A 62 15.92 -27.85 1.27
CA PRO A 62 16.49 -26.85 0.38
C PRO A 62 16.30 -27.27 -1.10
N ASN A 63 15.36 -26.63 -1.78
CA ASN A 63 15.04 -26.80 -3.19
C ASN A 63 14.23 -25.61 -3.70
N GLU A 64 14.10 -25.48 -5.03
CA GLU A 64 13.31 -24.43 -5.71
C GLU A 64 11.90 -24.29 -5.13
N HIS A 65 11.21 -25.41 -4.90
CA HIS A 65 9.85 -25.39 -4.33
C HIS A 65 9.77 -24.73 -2.95
N THR A 66 10.76 -24.95 -2.10
CA THR A 66 10.83 -24.32 -0.77
C THR A 66 11.25 -22.86 -0.88
N GLY A 67 12.12 -22.52 -1.85
CA GLY A 67 12.46 -21.14 -2.16
C GLY A 67 11.22 -20.33 -2.58
N GLU A 68 10.50 -20.77 -3.60
CA GLU A 68 9.23 -20.15 -4.03
C GLU A 68 8.22 -20.06 -2.88
N PHE A 69 8.19 -21.04 -1.97
CA PHE A 69 7.31 -20.99 -0.80
C PHE A 69 7.72 -19.90 0.20
N LEU A 70 9.02 -19.65 0.36
CA LEU A 70 9.51 -18.58 1.23
C LEU A 70 9.18 -17.20 0.68
N GLY A 71 9.31 -16.98 -0.64
CA GLY A 71 8.92 -15.69 -1.27
C GLY A 71 7.43 -15.37 -1.12
N GLU A 72 6.57 -16.39 -1.12
CA GLU A 72 5.11 -16.23 -1.02
C GLU A 72 4.57 -16.09 0.42
N LEU A 73 5.43 -16.25 1.44
CA LEU A 73 5.01 -16.37 2.84
C LEU A 73 4.93 -14.99 3.53
N ASP A 74 3.99 -14.83 4.45
CA ASP A 74 3.89 -13.59 5.25
C ASP A 74 5.18 -13.32 6.03
N GLU A 75 5.67 -12.07 6.03
CA GLU A 75 6.91 -11.64 6.69
C GLU A 75 6.97 -12.09 8.16
N SER A 76 5.87 -11.91 8.92
CA SER A 76 5.81 -12.33 10.33
C SER A 76 5.90 -13.84 10.53
N ILE A 77 5.50 -14.64 9.54
CA ILE A 77 5.65 -16.10 9.59
C ILE A 77 7.09 -16.47 9.20
N ILE A 78 7.64 -15.87 8.14
CA ILE A 78 9.03 -16.08 7.72
C ILE A 78 9.98 -15.80 8.88
N LYS A 79 9.91 -14.59 9.45
CA LYS A 79 10.78 -14.17 10.56
C LYS A 79 10.81 -15.20 11.68
N ARG A 80 9.62 -15.62 12.16
CA ARG A 80 9.50 -16.61 13.23
C ARG A 80 10.06 -17.98 12.85
N LEU A 81 9.87 -18.44 11.60
CA LEU A 81 10.37 -19.74 11.17
C LEU A 81 11.90 -19.72 11.04
N ILE A 82 12.45 -18.68 10.42
CA ILE A 82 13.87 -18.54 10.09
C ILE A 82 14.72 -18.27 11.34
N GLU A 83 14.26 -17.45 12.29
CA GLU A 83 14.98 -17.17 13.53
C GLU A 83 15.10 -18.39 14.47
N ASN A 84 14.32 -19.45 14.23
CA ASN A 84 14.41 -20.70 14.97
C ASN A 84 15.37 -21.72 14.33
N GLU A 85 15.90 -21.44 13.15
CA GLU A 85 16.87 -22.27 12.46
C GLU A 85 18.31 -21.78 12.68
N THR A 86 19.31 -22.46 12.12
CA THR A 86 20.69 -21.99 12.15
C THR A 86 21.01 -21.17 10.90
N PRO A 87 21.91 -20.17 10.96
CA PRO A 87 22.30 -19.37 9.80
C PRO A 87 22.73 -20.22 8.59
N GLU A 88 23.42 -21.34 8.83
CA GLU A 88 23.86 -22.26 7.76
C GLU A 88 22.67 -22.90 7.05
N HIS A 89 21.66 -23.34 7.80
CA HIS A 89 20.48 -23.94 7.19
C HIS A 89 19.65 -22.91 6.43
N VAL A 90 19.55 -21.69 6.96
CA VAL A 90 18.84 -20.60 6.29
C VAL A 90 19.53 -20.23 4.98
N ALA A 91 20.86 -20.12 4.98
CA ALA A 91 21.65 -19.87 3.77
C ALA A 91 21.40 -20.94 2.69
N GLU A 92 21.29 -22.22 3.07
CA GLU A 92 20.94 -23.31 2.15
C GLU A 92 19.50 -23.15 1.60
N LEU A 93 18.55 -22.73 2.42
CA LEU A 93 17.14 -22.58 2.02
C LEU A 93 16.95 -21.43 1.04
N ILE A 94 17.49 -20.25 1.37
CA ILE A 94 17.33 -19.03 0.55
C ILE A 94 18.20 -19.04 -0.70
N GLN A 95 19.17 -19.96 -0.82
CA GLN A 95 19.94 -20.13 -2.06
C GLN A 95 19.02 -20.34 -3.29
N TYR A 96 17.84 -20.92 -3.08
CA TYR A 96 16.87 -21.22 -4.13
C TYR A 96 15.78 -20.13 -4.31
N THR A 97 15.92 -18.97 -3.66
CA THR A 97 15.04 -17.81 -3.88
C THR A 97 15.69 -16.81 -4.84
N THR A 98 14.88 -15.91 -5.37
CA THR A 98 15.32 -14.80 -6.23
C THR A 98 16.10 -13.75 -5.43
N SER A 99 16.84 -12.87 -6.11
CA SER A 99 17.63 -11.83 -5.44
C SER A 99 16.77 -10.87 -4.60
N ASN A 100 15.63 -10.44 -5.14
CA ASN A 100 14.66 -9.61 -4.41
C ASN A 100 14.11 -10.36 -3.18
N ASP A 101 13.65 -11.61 -3.32
CA ASP A 101 13.17 -12.41 -2.18
C ASP A 101 14.23 -12.60 -1.10
N LYS A 102 15.49 -12.87 -1.48
CA LYS A 102 16.61 -12.98 -0.53
C LYS A 102 16.72 -11.71 0.30
N THR A 103 16.74 -10.55 -0.36
CA THR A 103 16.87 -9.27 0.35
C THR A 103 15.66 -8.96 1.23
N SER A 104 14.44 -9.23 0.76
CA SER A 104 13.21 -9.11 1.56
C SER A 104 13.28 -9.98 2.82
N ILE A 105 13.72 -11.24 2.68
CA ILE A 105 13.90 -12.15 3.82
C ILE A 105 15.01 -11.67 4.76
N LEU A 106 16.11 -11.14 4.26
CA LEU A 106 17.23 -10.67 5.08
C LEU A 106 16.91 -9.38 5.83
N ASN A 107 16.10 -8.48 5.25
CA ASN A 107 15.72 -7.20 5.84
C ASN A 107 14.77 -7.34 7.04
N ILE A 108 13.95 -8.39 7.10
CA ILE A 108 13.03 -8.62 8.22
C ILE A 108 13.73 -9.24 9.46
N LEU A 109 14.92 -9.81 9.28
CA LEU A 109 15.70 -10.46 10.33
C LEU A 109 16.50 -9.43 11.14
N ASP A 110 16.91 -9.82 12.33
CA ASP A 110 17.79 -8.99 13.14
C ASP A 110 19.16 -8.84 12.44
N GLU A 111 19.74 -7.63 12.47
CA GLU A 111 20.96 -7.25 11.73
C GLU A 111 22.13 -8.21 11.95
N GLU A 112 22.35 -8.66 13.19
CA GLU A 112 23.42 -9.62 13.53
C GLU A 112 23.18 -11.00 12.88
N TYR A 113 21.92 -11.43 12.79
CA TYR A 113 21.56 -12.72 12.19
C TYR A 113 21.61 -12.66 10.66
N SER A 114 21.16 -11.55 10.08
CA SER A 114 21.26 -11.26 8.65
C SER A 114 22.72 -11.27 8.17
N GLN A 115 23.61 -10.59 8.91
CA GLN A 115 25.05 -10.59 8.61
C GLN A 115 25.66 -11.99 8.70
N ALA A 116 25.27 -12.79 9.70
CA ALA A 116 25.77 -14.15 9.85
C ALA A 116 25.40 -15.06 8.67
N ILE A 117 24.25 -14.81 8.01
CA ILE A 117 23.84 -15.52 6.80
C ILE A 117 24.64 -15.01 5.59
N LEU A 118 24.80 -13.69 5.43
CA LEU A 118 25.58 -13.09 4.35
C LEU A 118 27.03 -13.59 4.33
N ASP A 119 27.66 -13.73 5.50
CA ASP A 119 29.03 -14.23 5.64
C ASP A 119 29.22 -15.69 5.16
N LEU A 120 28.13 -16.45 4.99
CA LEU A 120 28.14 -17.83 4.48
C LEU A 120 27.98 -17.91 2.97
N MET A 121 27.62 -16.80 2.32
CA MET A 121 27.42 -16.71 0.88
C MET A 121 28.75 -16.55 0.14
N LYS A 122 28.71 -16.67 -1.19
CA LYS A 122 29.88 -16.37 -2.02
C LYS A 122 30.08 -14.86 -2.05
N SER A 123 31.33 -14.40 -2.07
CA SER A 123 31.64 -12.97 -2.01
C SER A 123 30.96 -12.11 -3.09
N GLU A 124 30.76 -12.65 -4.30
CA GLU A 124 30.07 -11.94 -5.40
C GLU A 124 28.57 -11.78 -5.12
N GLU A 125 27.90 -12.85 -4.70
CA GLU A 125 26.48 -12.85 -4.31
C GLU A 125 26.24 -11.99 -3.06
N GLN A 126 27.17 -12.00 -2.11
CA GLN A 126 27.12 -11.14 -0.93
C GLN A 126 27.18 -9.66 -1.32
N GLU A 127 28.13 -9.25 -2.17
CA GLU A 127 28.30 -7.85 -2.59
C GLU A 127 27.05 -7.33 -3.31
N GLU A 128 26.45 -8.17 -4.15
CA GLU A 128 25.20 -7.88 -4.86
C GLU A 128 24.02 -7.67 -3.89
N LEU A 129 23.82 -8.57 -2.92
CA LEU A 129 22.74 -8.44 -1.95
C LEU A 129 22.94 -7.24 -1.02
N GLU A 130 24.18 -6.96 -0.60
CA GLU A 130 24.51 -5.78 0.20
C GLU A 130 24.20 -4.47 -0.57
N GLU A 131 24.42 -4.45 -1.89
CA GLU A 131 24.03 -3.32 -2.73
C GLU A 131 22.50 -3.13 -2.74
N ILE A 132 21.74 -4.21 -2.98
CA ILE A 132 20.27 -4.16 -3.01
C ILE A 132 19.70 -3.71 -1.66
N MET A 133 20.20 -4.28 -0.56
CA MET A 133 19.79 -3.92 0.81
C MET A 133 20.17 -2.48 1.18
N GLY A 134 21.07 -1.84 0.42
CA GLY A 134 21.41 -0.43 0.57
C GLY A 134 20.36 0.53 0.00
N TYR A 135 19.45 0.06 -0.87
CA TYR A 135 18.37 0.87 -1.43
C TYR A 135 17.21 1.02 -0.43
N PRO A 136 16.35 2.07 -0.57
CA PRO A 136 15.18 2.22 0.27
C PRO A 136 14.20 1.02 0.14
N GLU A 137 13.55 0.61 1.24
CA GLU A 137 12.66 -0.58 1.28
C GLU A 137 11.52 -0.54 0.24
N ASP A 138 10.89 0.61 0.01
CA ASP A 138 9.78 0.79 -0.94
C ASP A 138 10.26 1.39 -2.29
N SER A 139 11.36 0.88 -2.86
CA SER A 139 11.98 1.43 -4.08
C SER A 139 12.14 0.41 -5.21
N ALA A 140 12.42 0.90 -6.41
CA ALA A 140 12.71 0.04 -7.56
C ALA A 140 13.91 -0.88 -7.29
N GLY A 141 14.89 -0.41 -6.53
CA GLY A 141 16.10 -1.16 -6.19
C GLY A 141 15.84 -2.32 -5.23
N SER A 142 14.92 -2.19 -4.28
CA SER A 142 14.55 -3.29 -3.37
C SER A 142 13.69 -4.36 -4.05
N LEU A 143 12.94 -3.97 -5.08
CA LEU A 143 12.08 -4.87 -5.86
C LEU A 143 12.77 -5.50 -7.08
N MET A 144 13.97 -5.05 -7.44
CA MET A 144 14.57 -5.47 -8.69
C MET A 144 15.14 -6.88 -8.62
N TYR A 145 14.91 -7.62 -9.69
CA TYR A 145 15.66 -8.82 -10.01
C TYR A 145 16.90 -8.47 -10.82
N THR A 146 18.06 -8.92 -10.37
CA THR A 146 19.38 -8.57 -10.92
C THR A 146 19.92 -9.55 -11.96
N ASP A 147 19.44 -10.80 -11.94
CA ASP A 147 19.84 -11.89 -12.83
C ASP A 147 19.22 -11.74 -14.26
N VAL A 148 19.46 -10.60 -14.90
CA VAL A 148 18.83 -10.22 -16.16
C VAL A 148 19.59 -10.77 -17.37
N PHE A 149 18.89 -11.49 -18.24
CA PHE A 149 19.47 -11.93 -19.51
C PHE A 149 19.65 -10.75 -20.49
N THR A 150 20.90 -10.40 -20.78
CA THR A 150 21.28 -9.30 -21.68
C THR A 150 21.98 -9.79 -22.94
N LEU A 151 21.83 -9.06 -24.04
CA LEU A 151 22.46 -9.36 -25.33
C LEU A 151 23.12 -8.12 -25.93
N HIS A 152 24.24 -8.32 -26.61
CA HIS A 152 24.91 -7.21 -27.29
C HIS A 152 24.15 -6.74 -28.55
N GLU A 153 24.13 -5.44 -28.83
CA GLU A 153 23.37 -4.83 -29.93
C GLU A 153 23.72 -5.34 -31.33
N ASN A 154 24.94 -5.88 -31.52
CA ASN A 154 25.41 -6.40 -32.80
C ASN A 154 25.12 -7.90 -33.01
N THR A 155 24.55 -8.58 -32.01
CA THR A 155 24.11 -9.98 -32.10
C THR A 155 23.02 -10.11 -33.17
N ILE A 156 22.98 -11.24 -33.89
CA ILE A 156 21.89 -11.53 -34.84
C ILE A 156 20.78 -12.34 -34.17
N ALA A 157 19.56 -12.22 -34.68
CA ALA A 157 18.38 -12.88 -34.10
C ALA A 157 18.57 -14.39 -33.87
N LYS A 158 19.23 -15.09 -34.81
CA LYS A 158 19.55 -16.52 -34.66
C LYS A 158 20.41 -16.81 -33.44
N ASP A 159 21.48 -16.04 -33.25
CA ASP A 159 22.44 -16.27 -32.17
C ASP A 159 21.82 -15.89 -30.83
N ALA A 160 20.99 -14.85 -30.80
CA ALA A 160 20.17 -14.50 -29.64
C ALA A 160 19.21 -15.64 -29.23
N ILE A 161 18.52 -16.27 -30.20
CA ILE A 161 17.66 -17.43 -29.93
C ILE A 161 18.48 -18.62 -29.40
N ASN A 162 19.65 -18.89 -29.98
CA ASN A 162 20.51 -19.98 -29.50
C ASN A 162 21.02 -19.71 -28.08
N ALA A 163 21.51 -18.50 -27.81
CA ALA A 163 21.97 -18.09 -26.48
C ALA A 163 20.85 -18.23 -25.44
N LEU A 164 19.61 -17.93 -25.84
CA LEU A 164 18.45 -18.10 -24.99
C LEU A 164 18.10 -19.57 -24.74
N GLN A 165 18.25 -20.44 -25.76
CA GLN A 165 18.02 -21.89 -25.61
C GLN A 165 19.05 -22.56 -24.70
N ASP A 166 20.26 -22.01 -24.62
CA ASP A 166 21.34 -22.49 -23.75
C ASP A 166 21.22 -21.95 -22.31
N HIS A 167 20.34 -20.97 -22.06
CA HIS A 167 20.10 -20.41 -20.73
C HIS A 167 18.94 -21.15 -20.04
N GLU A 168 19.24 -21.97 -19.03
CA GLU A 168 18.23 -22.76 -18.30
C GLU A 168 17.45 -21.97 -17.23
N SER A 169 17.85 -20.74 -16.89
CA SER A 169 17.48 -20.12 -15.60
C SER A 169 17.26 -18.60 -15.58
N SER A 170 16.63 -17.98 -16.59
CA SER A 170 16.19 -16.56 -16.43
C SER A 170 14.71 -16.50 -16.09
N GLU A 171 14.38 -15.83 -14.99
CA GLU A 171 13.03 -15.70 -14.43
C GLU A 171 12.00 -15.16 -15.45
N MET A 172 12.39 -14.20 -16.30
CA MET A 172 11.53 -13.70 -17.37
C MET A 172 12.23 -13.55 -18.72
N VAL A 173 11.87 -14.42 -19.66
CA VAL A 173 12.40 -14.45 -21.03
C VAL A 173 11.56 -13.59 -22.01
N PHE A 174 10.49 -12.93 -21.56
CA PHE A 174 9.58 -12.22 -22.47
C PHE A 174 10.17 -10.92 -23.03
N TYR A 175 11.08 -10.29 -22.30
CA TYR A 175 11.89 -9.16 -22.74
C TYR A 175 13.37 -9.47 -22.71
N LEU A 176 14.06 -9.03 -23.75
CA LEU A 176 15.48 -9.19 -23.94
C LEU A 176 16.10 -7.81 -23.99
N TYR A 177 16.92 -7.51 -23.00
CA TYR A 177 17.56 -6.20 -22.88
C TYR A 177 18.85 -6.18 -23.69
N VAL A 178 19.02 -5.10 -24.45
CA VAL A 178 20.12 -4.95 -25.40
C VAL A 178 21.09 -3.91 -24.88
N ILE A 179 22.35 -4.30 -24.76
CA ILE A 179 23.45 -3.45 -24.27
C ILE A 179 24.47 -3.15 -25.37
N ASN A 180 25.24 -2.07 -25.20
CA ASN A 180 26.37 -1.72 -26.06
C ASN A 180 27.72 -2.19 -25.46
N ASP A 181 28.83 -1.81 -26.09
CA ASP A 181 30.20 -2.14 -25.64
C ASP A 181 30.55 -1.55 -24.25
N ASP A 182 29.81 -0.54 -23.78
CA ASP A 182 29.99 0.12 -22.49
C ASP A 182 29.00 -0.39 -21.42
N ASN A 183 28.31 -1.52 -21.65
CA ASN A 183 27.24 -2.09 -20.80
C ASN A 183 26.03 -1.16 -20.55
N ILE A 184 25.86 -0.13 -21.38
CA ILE A 184 24.70 0.79 -21.29
C ILE A 184 23.50 0.13 -21.97
N LEU A 185 22.33 0.24 -21.34
CA LEU A 185 21.07 -0.22 -21.90
C LEU A 185 20.68 0.65 -23.11
N VAL A 186 20.64 0.06 -24.31
CA VAL A 186 20.36 0.75 -25.58
C VAL A 186 19.05 0.36 -26.24
N GLY A 187 18.40 -0.71 -25.78
CA GLY A 187 17.10 -1.13 -26.29
C GLY A 187 16.52 -2.36 -25.61
N VAL A 188 15.29 -2.68 -25.98
CA VAL A 188 14.59 -3.90 -25.57
C VAL A 188 13.95 -4.59 -26.78
N ILE A 189 13.92 -5.92 -26.76
CA ILE A 189 13.28 -6.76 -27.77
C ILE A 189 12.32 -7.71 -27.08
N SER A 190 11.09 -7.82 -27.56
CA SER A 190 10.19 -8.87 -27.09
C SER A 190 10.55 -10.21 -27.71
N LEU A 191 10.37 -11.32 -26.98
CA LEU A 191 10.58 -12.67 -27.53
C LEU A 191 9.77 -12.90 -28.81
N ARG A 192 8.54 -12.36 -28.85
CA ARG A 192 7.67 -12.40 -30.03
C ARG A 192 8.35 -11.78 -31.25
N ASP A 193 8.94 -10.60 -31.09
CA ASP A 193 9.59 -9.90 -32.21
C ASP A 193 10.88 -10.61 -32.62
N LEU A 194 11.62 -11.18 -31.66
CA LEU A 194 12.80 -11.99 -31.92
C LEU A 194 12.49 -13.21 -32.81
N VAL A 195 11.45 -13.98 -32.48
CA VAL A 195 11.11 -15.23 -33.21
C VAL A 195 10.39 -15.00 -34.54
N THR A 196 9.81 -13.81 -34.75
CA THR A 196 9.09 -13.45 -35.99
C THR A 196 9.98 -12.73 -37.01
N THR A 197 11.16 -12.29 -36.61
CA THR A 197 12.10 -11.55 -37.46
C THR A 197 13.05 -12.49 -38.20
N PRO A 198 13.52 -12.13 -39.42
CA PRO A 198 14.53 -12.92 -40.12
C PRO A 198 15.78 -13.18 -39.28
N GLN A 199 16.28 -14.42 -39.31
CA GLN A 199 17.38 -14.92 -38.49
C GLN A 199 18.69 -14.11 -38.57
N ASN A 200 18.94 -13.42 -39.68
CA ASN A 200 20.17 -12.66 -39.92
C ASN A 200 20.04 -11.16 -39.59
N THR A 201 18.89 -10.71 -39.09
CA THR A 201 18.70 -9.32 -38.65
C THR A 201 19.47 -9.09 -37.34
N ARG A 202 20.17 -7.94 -37.23
CA ARG A 202 20.86 -7.57 -35.99
C ARG A 202 19.88 -6.99 -34.96
N LEU A 203 20.15 -7.21 -33.67
CA LEU A 203 19.29 -6.70 -32.59
C LEU A 203 19.11 -5.17 -32.66
N LYS A 204 20.18 -4.42 -32.94
CA LYS A 204 20.12 -2.95 -33.07
C LYS A 204 19.18 -2.42 -34.16
N ASP A 205 18.87 -3.25 -35.16
CA ASP A 205 18.02 -2.89 -36.30
C ASP A 205 16.53 -3.20 -36.03
N MET A 206 16.23 -3.92 -34.95
CA MET A 206 14.87 -4.33 -34.56
C MET A 206 14.46 -3.94 -33.14
N MET A 207 15.41 -3.59 -32.27
CA MET A 207 15.15 -3.20 -30.89
C MET A 207 14.36 -1.90 -30.79
N ILE A 208 13.54 -1.82 -29.75
CA ILE A 208 12.86 -0.59 -29.35
C ILE A 208 13.83 0.21 -28.49
N ARG A 209 14.20 1.41 -28.95
CA ARG A 209 15.13 2.32 -28.27
C ARG A 209 14.46 3.23 -27.24
N SER A 210 13.18 3.52 -27.44
CA SER A 210 12.38 4.36 -26.54
C SER A 210 11.78 3.49 -25.45
N LEU A 211 12.61 3.10 -24.49
CA LEU A 211 12.20 2.41 -23.27
C LEU A 211 12.16 3.41 -22.12
N GLU A 212 11.12 3.35 -21.31
CA GLU A 212 11.13 3.99 -20.01
C GLU A 212 11.95 3.11 -19.05
N SER A 213 12.88 3.73 -18.33
CA SER A 213 13.70 3.09 -17.30
C SER A 213 13.58 3.88 -16.01
N VAL A 214 13.78 3.22 -14.88
CA VAL A 214 13.72 3.83 -13.56
C VAL A 214 15.08 3.78 -12.88
N ARG A 215 15.30 4.67 -11.92
CA ARG A 215 16.47 4.61 -11.04
C ARG A 215 16.17 3.68 -9.87
N PRO A 216 17.19 3.09 -9.21
CA PRO A 216 16.95 2.21 -8.07
C PRO A 216 16.25 2.93 -6.91
N GLU A 217 16.44 4.25 -6.74
CA GLU A 217 15.78 5.03 -5.69
C GLU A 217 14.37 5.51 -6.07
N THR A 218 13.86 5.14 -7.25
CA THR A 218 12.49 5.47 -7.65
C THR A 218 11.50 4.75 -6.75
N ASP A 219 10.54 5.47 -6.19
CA ASP A 219 9.46 4.93 -5.37
C ASP A 219 8.64 3.85 -6.10
N GLN A 220 8.32 2.75 -5.42
CA GLN A 220 7.61 1.62 -6.01
C GLN A 220 6.24 1.98 -6.61
N GLU A 221 5.53 2.96 -6.03
CA GLU A 221 4.25 3.42 -6.55
C GLU A 221 4.42 4.08 -7.94
N GLU A 222 5.54 4.78 -8.15
CA GLU A 222 5.88 5.35 -9.46
C GLU A 222 6.22 4.25 -10.49
N VAL A 223 6.98 3.23 -10.08
CA VAL A 223 7.26 2.07 -10.95
C VAL A 223 5.95 1.40 -11.35
N ALA A 224 5.04 1.19 -10.40
CA ALA A 224 3.72 0.60 -10.64
C ALA A 224 2.86 1.44 -11.61
N ARG A 225 2.93 2.78 -11.50
CA ARG A 225 2.28 3.71 -12.44
C ARG A 225 2.81 3.55 -13.85
N ILE A 226 4.13 3.47 -14.05
CA ILE A 226 4.76 3.26 -15.36
C ILE A 226 4.29 1.93 -15.97
N VAL A 227 4.40 0.84 -15.20
CA VAL A 227 4.03 -0.51 -15.63
C VAL A 227 2.56 -0.56 -16.06
N THR A 228 1.66 0.01 -15.26
CA THR A 228 0.23 0.05 -15.54
C THR A 228 -0.12 0.95 -16.72
N GLN A 229 0.52 2.12 -16.85
CA GLN A 229 0.26 3.07 -17.92
C GLN A 229 0.65 2.51 -19.30
N TYR A 230 1.83 1.88 -19.37
CA TYR A 230 2.40 1.39 -20.62
C TYR A 230 2.12 -0.09 -20.89
N ASN A 231 1.51 -0.80 -19.92
CA ASN A 231 1.27 -2.26 -19.96
C ASN A 231 2.58 -3.04 -20.19
N TYR A 232 3.64 -2.64 -19.49
CA TYR A 232 4.90 -3.36 -19.53
C TYR A 232 4.82 -4.65 -18.70
N LEU A 233 5.53 -5.68 -19.14
CA LEU A 233 5.72 -6.91 -18.36
C LEU A 233 6.89 -6.81 -17.38
N ALA A 234 7.84 -5.91 -17.65
CA ALA A 234 8.93 -5.57 -16.76
C ALA A 234 9.48 -4.19 -17.13
N VAL A 235 10.06 -3.48 -16.15
CA VAL A 235 10.72 -2.18 -16.33
C VAL A 235 12.18 -2.29 -15.92
N PRO A 236 13.13 -1.85 -16.76
CA PRO A 236 14.54 -1.88 -16.41
C PRO A 236 14.91 -0.81 -15.39
N VAL A 237 15.73 -1.21 -14.42
CA VAL A 237 16.36 -0.34 -13.43
C VAL A 237 17.77 -0.04 -13.90
N VAL A 238 18.13 1.25 -13.98
CA VAL A 238 19.43 1.70 -14.46
C VAL A 238 20.10 2.65 -13.48
N ASP A 239 21.43 2.62 -13.46
CA ASP A 239 22.23 3.58 -12.71
C ASP A 239 22.23 4.97 -13.36
N LYS A 240 22.96 5.91 -12.76
CA LYS A 240 23.13 7.28 -13.28
C LYS A 240 23.84 7.36 -14.64
N ASP A 241 24.63 6.34 -14.98
CA ASP A 241 25.45 6.26 -16.19
C ASP A 241 24.71 5.47 -17.31
N GLY A 242 23.54 4.90 -17.00
CA GLY A 242 22.67 4.15 -17.90
C GLY A 242 22.97 2.65 -17.97
N GLN A 243 23.77 2.11 -17.06
CA GLN A 243 24.02 0.68 -16.94
C GLN A 243 22.81 -0.01 -16.35
N LEU A 244 22.47 -1.19 -16.88
CA LEU A 244 21.37 -2.00 -16.38
C LEU A 244 21.77 -2.66 -15.06
N LEU A 245 21.04 -2.36 -13.99
CA LEU A 245 21.21 -2.99 -12.67
C LEU A 245 20.30 -4.19 -12.50
N GLY A 246 19.07 -4.09 -13.02
CA GLY A 246 18.05 -5.12 -12.83
C GLY A 246 16.76 -4.81 -13.56
N ILE A 247 15.72 -5.57 -13.28
CA ILE A 247 14.35 -5.36 -13.76
C ILE A 247 13.35 -5.49 -12.63
N VAL A 248 12.27 -4.71 -12.69
CA VAL A 248 11.09 -4.92 -11.85
C VAL A 248 10.00 -5.56 -12.70
N THR A 249 9.47 -6.69 -12.26
CA THR A 249 8.53 -7.52 -13.01
C THR A 249 7.08 -7.10 -12.74
N VAL A 250 6.14 -7.48 -13.62
CA VAL A 250 4.72 -7.11 -13.46
C VAL A 250 4.06 -7.83 -12.28
N ASP A 251 4.51 -9.03 -11.95
CA ASP A 251 4.08 -9.81 -10.78
C ASP A 251 4.41 -9.08 -9.47
N GLU A 252 5.65 -8.64 -9.27
CA GLU A 252 6.03 -7.77 -8.13
C GLU A 252 5.13 -6.52 -8.06
N ILE A 253 4.87 -5.90 -9.21
CA ILE A 253 4.02 -4.71 -9.29
C ILE A 253 2.55 -5.00 -8.91
N VAL A 254 2.06 -6.21 -9.17
CA VAL A 254 0.70 -6.59 -8.74
C VAL A 254 0.60 -6.58 -7.22
N ASP A 255 1.64 -7.03 -6.51
CA ASP A 255 1.66 -7.01 -5.06
C ASP A 255 1.89 -5.60 -4.51
N VAL A 256 2.80 -4.81 -5.09
CA VAL A 256 2.94 -3.38 -4.78
C VAL A 256 1.60 -2.64 -4.88
N ILE A 257 0.84 -2.83 -5.96
CA ILE A 257 -0.48 -2.18 -6.11
C ILE A 257 -1.45 -2.56 -4.99
N ARG A 258 -1.40 -3.80 -4.52
CA ARG A 258 -2.27 -4.28 -3.43
C ARG A 258 -1.82 -3.73 -2.08
N GLU A 259 -0.52 -3.68 -1.87
CA GLU A 259 0.10 -3.20 -0.65
C GLU A 259 -0.09 -1.70 -0.48
N GLU A 260 0.20 -0.90 -1.50
CA GLU A 260 -0.05 0.54 -1.53
C GLU A 260 -1.54 0.84 -1.31
N ALA A 261 -2.44 0.09 -1.96
CA ALA A 261 -3.87 0.25 -1.72
C ALA A 261 -4.26 -0.05 -0.26
N THR A 262 -3.63 -1.05 0.36
CA THR A 262 -3.90 -1.44 1.76
C THR A 262 -3.35 -0.40 2.73
N GLU A 263 -2.15 0.10 2.46
CA GLU A 263 -1.53 1.20 3.20
C GLU A 263 -2.39 2.45 3.14
N ASP A 264 -2.82 2.86 1.95
CA ASP A 264 -3.79 3.95 1.73
C ASP A 264 -5.00 3.80 2.66
N PHE A 265 -5.62 2.62 2.68
CA PHE A 265 -6.79 2.36 3.53
C PHE A 265 -6.47 2.51 5.04
N PHE A 266 -5.32 2.04 5.50
CA PHE A 266 -4.92 2.14 6.90
C PHE A 266 -4.55 3.57 7.29
N GLN A 267 -3.83 4.28 6.43
CA GLN A 267 -3.53 5.70 6.63
C GLN A 267 -4.82 6.52 6.69
N MET A 268 -5.78 6.26 5.79
CA MET A 268 -7.07 6.93 5.79
C MET A 268 -7.85 6.71 7.11
N ALA A 269 -7.72 5.53 7.71
CA ALA A 269 -8.33 5.21 9.00
C ALA A 269 -7.54 5.74 10.22
N GLY A 270 -6.36 6.33 10.02
CA GLY A 270 -5.46 6.72 11.11
C GLY A 270 -4.86 5.52 11.86
N ALA A 271 -4.67 4.39 11.16
CA ALA A 271 -4.11 3.16 11.72
C ALA A 271 -2.60 3.00 11.50
N GLY A 272 -1.98 3.90 10.72
CA GLY A 272 -0.56 3.84 10.33
C GLY A 272 -0.36 3.14 8.98
N LYS A 273 0.90 2.83 8.65
CA LYS A 273 1.31 2.18 7.39
C LYS A 273 1.42 0.66 7.49
N ASP A 274 1.38 0.13 8.71
CA ASP A 274 1.70 -1.26 9.02
C ASP A 274 0.69 -2.24 8.41
N ARG A 275 1.13 -3.10 7.49
CA ARG A 275 0.28 -3.99 6.68
C ARG A 275 -0.17 -5.24 7.45
N GLU A 276 0.54 -5.63 8.53
CA GLU A 276 0.29 -6.85 9.31
C GLU A 276 -0.30 -6.61 10.71
N ILE A 277 -1.02 -5.51 10.92
CA ILE A 277 -1.62 -5.13 12.22
C ILE A 277 -2.34 -6.30 12.91
N LEU A 278 -3.04 -7.17 12.17
CA LEU A 278 -3.78 -8.29 12.79
C LEU A 278 -2.89 -9.43 13.31
N MET A 279 -1.65 -9.55 12.85
CA MET A 279 -0.69 -10.57 13.29
C MET A 279 0.20 -10.08 14.44
N LYS A 280 0.28 -8.76 14.66
CA LYS A 280 1.11 -8.16 15.72
C LYS A 280 0.46 -8.22 17.10
N SER A 281 1.30 -8.06 18.13
CA SER A 281 0.83 -8.04 19.51
C SER A 281 -0.16 -6.89 19.75
N SER A 282 -1.06 -7.05 20.72
CA SER A 282 -2.00 -5.98 21.08
C SER A 282 -1.28 -4.68 21.51
N TRP A 283 -0.05 -4.80 22.01
CA TRP A 283 0.76 -3.66 22.42
C TRP A 283 1.31 -2.88 21.23
N ASP A 284 1.86 -3.57 20.23
CA ASP A 284 2.42 -2.93 19.03
C ASP A 284 1.32 -2.20 18.25
N ASN A 285 0.15 -2.82 18.16
CA ASN A 285 -1.05 -2.22 17.58
C ASN A 285 -1.55 -0.99 18.33
N ALA A 286 -1.43 -0.97 19.66
CA ALA A 286 -1.77 0.22 20.44
C ALA A 286 -0.77 1.35 20.20
N ARG A 287 0.52 1.01 20.12
CA ARG A 287 1.61 1.97 19.90
C ARG A 287 1.55 2.62 18.51
N SER A 288 1.20 1.87 17.47
CA SER A 288 1.06 2.41 16.11
C SER A 288 -0.12 3.39 15.97
N ARG A 289 -1.22 3.16 16.71
CA ARG A 289 -2.41 4.03 16.71
C ARG A 289 -2.33 5.22 17.66
N LEU A 290 -1.44 5.16 18.66
CA LEU A 290 -1.33 6.17 19.71
C LEU A 290 -1.10 7.59 19.14
N PRO A 291 -0.17 7.84 18.19
CA PRO A 291 0.06 9.18 17.66
C PRO A 291 -1.19 9.78 17.02
N TRP A 292 -1.90 8.99 16.21
CA TRP A 292 -3.13 9.40 15.53
C TRP A 292 -4.26 9.69 16.51
N LEU A 293 -4.52 8.78 17.46
CA LEU A 293 -5.55 8.97 18.48
C LEU A 293 -5.23 10.12 19.44
N PHE A 294 -3.96 10.33 19.74
CA PHE A 294 -3.52 11.46 20.56
C PHE A 294 -3.76 12.78 19.84
N ALA A 295 -3.48 12.87 18.54
CA ALA A 295 -3.81 14.04 17.73
C ALA A 295 -5.33 14.32 17.73
N SER A 296 -6.16 13.28 17.58
CA SER A 296 -7.63 13.41 17.68
C SER A 296 -8.06 13.92 19.05
N TRP A 297 -7.45 13.38 20.11
CA TRP A 297 -7.77 13.76 21.49
C TRP A 297 -7.44 15.22 21.75
N VAL A 298 -6.26 15.70 21.30
CA VAL A 298 -5.89 17.11 21.36
C VAL A 298 -6.91 17.98 20.62
N GLY A 299 -7.28 17.58 19.40
CA GLY A 299 -8.32 18.28 18.63
C GLY A 299 -9.67 18.34 19.35
N GLY A 300 -10.10 17.24 19.96
CA GLY A 300 -11.31 17.19 20.78
C GLY A 300 -11.26 18.08 22.02
N VAL A 301 -10.10 18.17 22.69
CA VAL A 301 -9.88 19.08 23.82
C VAL A 301 -9.97 20.54 23.35
N CYS A 302 -9.40 20.87 22.19
CA CYS A 302 -9.54 22.18 21.58
C CYS A 302 -11.00 22.51 21.26
N ALA A 303 -11.77 21.58 20.69
CA ALA A 303 -13.19 21.77 20.44
C ALA A 303 -13.99 21.99 21.74
N ALA A 304 -13.68 21.25 22.81
CA ALA A 304 -14.28 21.48 24.13
C ALA A 304 -13.94 22.86 24.71
N ALA A 305 -12.70 23.34 24.52
CA ALA A 305 -12.31 24.69 24.93
C ALA A 305 -13.08 25.76 24.15
N VAL A 306 -13.30 25.57 22.84
CA VAL A 306 -14.15 26.45 22.02
C VAL A 306 -15.57 26.52 22.58
N ILE A 307 -16.18 25.39 22.91
CA ILE A 307 -17.52 25.35 23.53
C ILE A 307 -17.52 26.16 24.83
N GLY A 308 -16.46 26.05 25.64
CA GLY A 308 -16.29 26.80 26.88
C GLY A 308 -16.24 28.33 26.68
N PHE A 309 -15.71 28.83 25.57
CA PHE A 309 -15.73 30.27 25.26
C PHE A 309 -17.16 30.81 25.02
N PHE A 310 -18.09 29.95 24.60
CA PHE A 310 -19.49 30.29 24.37
C PHE A 310 -20.43 29.83 25.51
N ASP A 311 -19.88 29.59 26.71
CA ASP A 311 -20.64 29.14 27.89
C ASP A 311 -21.86 30.03 28.19
N ASN A 312 -21.73 31.35 28.05
CA ASN A 312 -22.86 32.28 28.22
C ASN A 312 -23.98 32.02 27.20
N THR A 313 -23.64 31.89 25.91
CA THR A 313 -24.61 31.60 24.84
C THR A 313 -25.32 30.27 25.06
N ILE A 314 -24.59 29.25 25.54
CA ILE A 314 -25.17 27.93 25.84
C ILE A 314 -26.08 27.98 27.07
N LYS A 315 -25.71 28.73 28.11
CA LYS A 315 -26.55 28.93 29.30
C LYS A 315 -27.86 29.64 28.97
N ASP A 316 -27.81 30.63 28.08
CA ASP A 316 -28.99 31.36 27.63
C ASP A 316 -29.91 30.47 26.78
N THR A 317 -29.36 29.48 26.06
CA THR A 317 -30.15 28.54 25.25
C THR A 317 -29.57 27.12 25.34
N LEU A 318 -29.96 26.40 26.39
CA LEU A 318 -29.45 25.04 26.66
C LEU A 318 -29.68 24.06 25.50
N ALA A 319 -30.74 24.25 24.71
CA ALA A 319 -31.04 23.42 23.56
C ALA A 319 -29.94 23.40 22.49
N LEU A 320 -29.08 24.44 22.41
CA LEU A 320 -27.95 24.47 21.47
C LEU A 320 -27.01 23.27 21.69
N ALA A 321 -26.79 22.88 22.95
CA ALA A 321 -25.91 21.76 23.29
C ALA A 321 -26.38 20.43 22.70
N ALA A 322 -27.71 20.24 22.53
CA ALA A 322 -28.27 19.02 21.95
C ALA A 322 -27.96 18.88 20.45
N PHE A 323 -27.64 19.97 19.76
CA PHE A 323 -27.33 19.96 18.33
C PHE A 323 -25.83 19.87 18.03
N ILE A 324 -24.95 20.12 19.03
CA ILE A 324 -23.50 20.02 18.87
C ILE A 324 -23.07 18.66 18.28
N PRO A 325 -23.55 17.50 18.80
CA PRO A 325 -23.16 16.19 18.23
C PRO A 325 -23.57 16.02 16.77
N VAL A 326 -24.71 16.60 16.36
CA VAL A 326 -25.19 16.52 14.98
C VAL A 326 -24.33 17.37 14.05
N ILE A 327 -23.94 18.56 14.50
CA ILE A 327 -23.09 19.48 13.71
C ILE A 327 -21.69 18.92 13.52
N ILE A 328 -21.10 18.39 14.59
CA ILE A 328 -19.80 17.69 14.57
C ILE A 328 -19.91 16.47 13.66
N GLY A 329 -20.86 15.57 13.92
CA GLY A 329 -21.00 14.32 13.18
C GLY A 329 -21.25 14.51 11.67
N MET A 330 -22.12 15.44 11.29
CA MET A 330 -22.41 15.71 9.87
C MET A 330 -21.26 16.43 9.18
N GLY A 331 -20.58 17.36 9.86
CA GLY A 331 -19.38 18.01 9.35
C GLY A 331 -18.25 17.00 9.10
N GLY A 332 -17.94 16.16 10.09
CA GLY A 332 -16.96 15.09 9.96
C GLY A 332 -17.28 14.13 8.81
N ASN A 333 -18.52 13.63 8.74
CA ASN A 333 -18.93 12.67 7.70
C ASN A 333 -18.77 13.20 6.28
N ILE A 334 -19.24 14.42 5.99
CA ILE A 334 -19.09 14.99 4.64
C ILE A 334 -17.63 15.36 4.35
N GLY A 335 -16.88 15.80 5.37
CA GLY A 335 -15.44 16.07 5.26
C GLY A 335 -14.64 14.82 4.89
N THR A 336 -14.89 13.69 5.56
CA THR A 336 -14.28 12.40 5.24
C THR A 336 -14.68 11.94 3.84
N GLN A 337 -15.95 12.04 3.45
CA GLN A 337 -16.39 11.68 2.09
C GLN A 337 -15.68 12.49 1.01
N THR A 338 -15.63 13.81 1.16
CA THR A 338 -14.96 14.69 0.20
C THR A 338 -13.45 14.43 0.16
N SER A 339 -12.80 14.27 1.32
CA SER A 339 -11.35 13.99 1.37
C SER A 339 -11.02 12.63 0.76
N THR A 340 -11.78 11.57 1.05
CA THR A 340 -11.58 10.25 0.41
C THR A 340 -11.73 10.32 -1.10
N LEU A 341 -12.73 11.05 -1.62
CA LEU A 341 -12.92 11.21 -3.07
C LEU A 341 -11.74 11.96 -3.72
N VAL A 342 -11.23 12.99 -3.07
CA VAL A 342 -10.10 13.77 -3.58
C VAL A 342 -8.80 12.97 -3.51
N VAL A 343 -8.48 12.35 -2.38
CA VAL A 343 -7.30 11.49 -2.23
C VAL A 343 -7.31 10.37 -3.25
N ARG A 344 -8.42 9.62 -3.37
CA ARG A 344 -8.48 8.54 -4.36
C ARG A 344 -8.42 9.07 -5.80
N GLY A 345 -8.95 10.26 -6.03
CA GLY A 345 -8.79 10.96 -7.30
C GLY A 345 -7.34 11.28 -7.64
N LEU A 346 -6.53 11.65 -6.63
CA LEU A 346 -5.10 11.90 -6.75
C LEU A 346 -4.33 10.60 -7.03
N ALA A 347 -4.50 9.58 -6.19
CA ALA A 347 -3.81 8.29 -6.32
C ALA A 347 -4.10 7.61 -7.66
N THR A 348 -5.31 7.78 -8.22
CA THR A 348 -5.68 7.20 -9.53
C THR A 348 -5.32 8.08 -10.73
N GLY A 349 -4.64 9.22 -10.54
CA GLY A 349 -4.27 10.16 -11.60
C GLY A 349 -5.46 10.88 -12.26
N ARG A 350 -6.68 10.71 -11.74
CA ARG A 350 -7.91 11.36 -12.25
C ARG A 350 -8.02 12.82 -11.85
N VAL A 351 -7.33 13.20 -10.78
CA VAL A 351 -7.19 14.57 -10.31
C VAL A 351 -5.77 15.02 -10.62
N ASN A 352 -5.65 15.99 -11.50
CA ASN A 352 -4.36 16.57 -11.87
C ASN A 352 -4.19 17.94 -11.17
N VAL A 353 -2.98 18.22 -10.68
CA VAL A 353 -2.61 19.40 -9.86
C VAL A 353 -2.95 20.74 -10.54
N GLY A 354 -3.07 20.75 -11.87
CA GLY A 354 -3.46 21.91 -12.66
C GLY A 354 -4.95 22.31 -12.54
N ASN A 355 -5.84 21.39 -12.17
CA ASN A 355 -7.29 21.60 -12.11
C ASN A 355 -7.86 21.69 -10.68
N ASN A 356 -7.00 21.90 -9.68
CA ASN A 356 -7.35 21.90 -8.25
C ASN A 356 -8.56 22.78 -7.90
N LEU A 357 -8.63 23.99 -8.48
CA LEU A 357 -9.71 24.92 -8.19
C LEU A 357 -11.08 24.41 -8.67
N THR A 358 -11.13 23.74 -9.82
CA THR A 358 -12.38 23.18 -10.38
C THR A 358 -12.96 22.11 -9.46
N ILE A 359 -12.09 21.30 -8.86
CA ILE A 359 -12.49 20.22 -7.95
C ILE A 359 -12.99 20.79 -6.63
N ILE A 360 -12.23 21.71 -6.03
CA ILE A 360 -12.64 22.40 -4.81
C ILE A 360 -14.01 23.08 -5.01
N LEU A 361 -14.20 23.80 -6.11
CA LEU A 361 -15.48 24.46 -6.41
C LEU A 361 -16.63 23.46 -6.61
N LYS A 362 -16.36 22.29 -7.18
CA LYS A 362 -17.37 21.23 -7.32
C LYS A 362 -17.80 20.68 -5.96
N GLU A 363 -16.85 20.42 -5.07
CA GLU A 363 -17.13 19.91 -3.71
C GLU A 363 -17.80 20.96 -2.81
N ILE A 364 -17.43 22.24 -2.95
CA ILE A 364 -18.13 23.35 -2.30
C ILE A 364 -19.60 23.39 -2.73
N ARG A 365 -19.91 23.21 -4.02
CA ARG A 365 -21.31 23.14 -4.49
C ARG A 365 -22.08 21.97 -3.88
N VAL A 366 -21.45 20.80 -3.75
CA VAL A 366 -22.04 19.65 -3.05
C VAL A 366 -22.35 20.01 -1.60
N GLY A 367 -21.40 20.64 -0.90
CA GLY A 367 -21.58 21.12 0.47
C GLY A 367 -22.72 22.13 0.62
N ILE A 368 -22.90 23.05 -0.34
CA ILE A 368 -24.03 23.99 -0.35
C ILE A 368 -25.37 23.25 -0.53
N ILE A 369 -25.45 22.35 -1.51
CA ILE A 369 -26.69 21.61 -1.82
C ILE A 369 -27.12 20.77 -0.62
N LEU A 370 -26.20 19.97 -0.06
CA LEU A 370 -26.47 19.12 1.09
C LEU A 370 -26.67 19.93 2.36
N GLY A 371 -25.89 21.00 2.56
CA GLY A 371 -26.02 21.91 3.69
C GLY A 371 -27.39 22.59 3.75
N ILE A 372 -27.93 23.04 2.61
CA ILE A 372 -29.29 23.60 2.55
C ILE A 372 -30.32 22.53 2.91
N LEU A 373 -30.20 21.33 2.34
CA LEU A 373 -31.14 20.23 2.60
C LEU A 373 -31.17 19.84 4.09
N TYR A 374 -30.02 19.52 4.67
CA TYR A 374 -29.92 19.13 6.08
C TYR A 374 -30.16 20.30 7.03
N GLY A 375 -29.82 21.52 6.62
CA GLY A 375 -30.14 22.75 7.34
C GLY A 375 -31.64 22.99 7.45
N LEU A 376 -32.38 22.82 6.36
CA LEU A 376 -33.84 22.91 6.37
C LEU A 376 -34.46 21.80 7.23
N MET A 377 -34.00 20.55 7.10
CA MET A 377 -34.53 19.42 7.87
C MET A 377 -34.28 19.60 9.37
N LEU A 378 -33.04 19.88 9.78
CA LEU A 378 -32.68 20.01 11.19
C LEU A 378 -33.23 21.31 11.80
N GLY A 379 -33.25 22.40 11.03
CA GLY A 379 -33.86 23.66 11.45
C GLY A 379 -35.37 23.52 11.66
N LEU A 380 -36.08 22.83 10.77
CA LEU A 380 -37.50 22.54 10.94
C LEU A 380 -37.76 21.65 12.16
N PHE A 381 -36.95 20.61 12.35
CA PHE A 381 -37.01 19.77 13.54
C PHE A 381 -36.81 20.60 14.82
N ALA A 382 -35.83 21.50 14.85
CA ALA A 382 -35.59 22.37 15.98
C ALA A 382 -36.78 23.29 16.28
N ILE A 383 -37.44 23.85 15.26
CA ILE A 383 -38.66 24.65 15.43
C ILE A 383 -39.78 23.83 16.04
N ILE A 384 -40.01 22.61 15.55
CA ILE A 384 -41.13 21.75 16.01
C ILE A 384 -40.89 21.20 17.41
N GLN A 385 -39.65 20.84 17.74
CA GLN A 385 -39.32 20.19 19.01
C GLN A 385 -39.10 21.21 20.15
N PHE A 386 -38.63 22.42 19.84
CA PHE A 386 -38.26 23.45 20.80
C PHE A 386 -39.06 24.74 20.60
N VAL A 387 -40.35 24.60 20.29
CA VAL A 387 -41.30 25.71 20.00
C VAL A 387 -41.26 26.79 21.10
N ASP A 388 -41.11 26.39 22.36
CA ASP A 388 -41.23 27.27 23.52
C ASP A 388 -39.95 28.06 23.87
N ILE A 389 -38.83 27.83 23.16
CA ILE A 389 -37.53 28.45 23.50
C ILE A 389 -37.30 29.75 22.73
N SER A 390 -37.15 29.65 21.41
CA SER A 390 -36.91 30.81 20.56
C SER A 390 -37.26 30.49 19.11
N PRO A 391 -38.00 31.38 18.41
CA PRO A 391 -38.30 31.19 16.99
C PRO A 391 -37.04 31.22 16.11
N TYR A 392 -35.95 31.82 16.59
CA TYR A 392 -34.67 31.89 15.88
C TYR A 392 -33.82 30.63 16.01
N LEU A 393 -34.13 29.73 16.96
CA LEU A 393 -33.34 28.52 17.20
C LEU A 393 -33.25 27.64 15.95
N GLY A 394 -34.35 27.47 15.23
CA GLY A 394 -34.35 26.70 13.97
C GLY A 394 -33.48 27.32 12.88
N LEU A 395 -33.48 28.65 12.77
CA LEU A 395 -32.63 29.36 11.82
C LEU A 395 -31.15 29.19 12.18
N VAL A 396 -30.80 29.34 13.47
CA VAL A 396 -29.45 29.16 13.98
C VAL A 396 -28.94 27.74 13.72
N VAL A 397 -29.74 26.73 14.06
CA VAL A 397 -29.39 25.32 13.84
C VAL A 397 -29.26 25.01 12.34
N GLY A 398 -30.19 25.49 11.53
CA GLY A 398 -30.18 25.29 10.08
C GLY A 398 -28.97 25.95 9.39
N LEU A 399 -28.64 27.20 9.73
CA LEU A 399 -27.45 27.88 9.23
C LEU A 399 -26.16 27.26 9.79
N GLY A 400 -26.18 26.80 11.04
CA GLY A 400 -25.05 26.14 11.69
C GLY A 400 -24.62 24.88 10.98
N ILE A 401 -25.55 23.95 10.71
CA ILE A 401 -25.23 22.72 9.98
C ILE A 401 -24.88 23.02 8.51
N ALA A 402 -25.59 23.94 7.84
CA ALA A 402 -25.28 24.31 6.46
C ALA A 402 -23.86 24.89 6.34
N GLY A 403 -23.48 25.77 7.27
CA GLY A 403 -22.15 26.36 7.34
C GLY A 403 -21.07 25.35 7.72
N SER A 404 -21.34 24.46 8.69
CA SER A 404 -20.42 23.37 9.06
C SER A 404 -20.13 22.46 7.87
N MET A 405 -21.16 22.04 7.14
CA MET A 405 -20.99 21.18 5.95
C MET A 405 -20.24 21.89 4.81
N LEU A 406 -20.44 23.21 4.64
CA LEU A 406 -19.69 24.01 3.68
C LEU A 406 -18.20 24.09 4.02
N ILE A 407 -17.86 24.34 5.29
CA ILE A 407 -16.48 24.35 5.77
C ILE A 407 -15.86 22.96 5.59
N ALA A 408 -16.60 21.92 5.95
CA ALA A 408 -16.14 20.54 5.85
C ALA A 408 -15.78 20.13 4.42
N THR A 409 -16.59 20.46 3.41
CA THR A 409 -16.26 20.14 2.01
C THR A 409 -15.11 21.01 1.48
N ALA A 410 -15.02 22.28 1.90
CA ALA A 410 -13.90 23.13 1.54
C ALA A 410 -12.58 22.60 2.10
N PHE A 411 -12.53 22.27 3.40
CA PHE A 411 -11.34 21.69 4.04
C PHE A 411 -11.02 20.29 3.52
N GLY A 412 -12.03 19.42 3.42
CA GLY A 412 -11.87 18.05 2.93
C GLY A 412 -11.33 17.99 1.51
N SER A 413 -11.60 19.00 0.67
CA SER A 413 -11.03 19.07 -0.69
C SER A 413 -9.69 19.80 -0.75
N LEU A 414 -9.49 20.84 0.08
CA LEU A 414 -8.28 21.65 0.06
C LEU A 414 -7.07 20.96 0.70
N VAL A 415 -7.25 20.28 1.84
CA VAL A 415 -6.15 19.71 2.61
C VAL A 415 -5.37 18.64 1.82
N PRO A 416 -6.01 17.64 1.19
CA PRO A 416 -5.28 16.64 0.40
C PRO A 416 -4.44 17.27 -0.72
N LEU A 417 -4.99 18.28 -1.40
CA LEU A 417 -4.31 18.99 -2.49
C LEU A 417 -3.13 19.83 -1.99
N LEU A 418 -3.20 20.31 -0.75
CA LEU A 418 -2.10 21.05 -0.12
C LEU A 418 -0.98 20.09 0.31
N LEU A 419 -1.32 18.95 0.93
CA LEU A 419 -0.34 17.94 1.34
C LEU A 419 0.46 17.42 0.13
N GLN A 420 -0.23 17.10 -0.97
CA GLN A 420 0.44 16.67 -2.20
C GLN A 420 1.43 17.71 -2.73
N ARG A 421 1.11 19.02 -2.64
CA ARG A 421 2.02 20.08 -3.07
C ARG A 421 3.24 20.27 -2.16
N LEU A 422 3.19 19.72 -0.95
CA LEU A 422 4.28 19.72 0.02
C LEU A 422 5.03 18.38 0.00
N ASP A 423 4.77 17.52 -0.99
CA ASP A 423 5.30 16.15 -1.09
C ASP A 423 5.02 15.31 0.18
N VAL A 424 3.86 15.54 0.80
CA VAL A 424 3.34 14.74 1.93
C VAL A 424 2.17 13.90 1.43
N ASP A 425 2.13 12.65 1.87
CA ASP A 425 1.09 11.68 1.52
C ASP A 425 -0.33 12.24 1.77
N PRO A 426 -1.15 12.40 0.71
CA PRO A 426 -2.52 12.89 0.83
C PRO A 426 -3.46 11.97 1.61
N ALA A 427 -3.20 10.66 1.74
CA ALA A 427 -4.06 9.70 2.44
C ALA A 427 -4.31 10.07 3.90
N ILE A 428 -3.30 10.70 4.53
CA ILE A 428 -3.36 11.29 5.87
C ILE A 428 -4.49 12.32 6.01
N ALA A 429 -4.87 13.02 4.94
CA ALA A 429 -5.89 14.08 4.98
C ALA A 429 -7.32 13.57 5.20
N THR A 430 -7.58 12.28 5.13
CA THR A 430 -8.89 11.71 5.49
C THR A 430 -8.96 11.29 6.96
N GLY A 431 -7.80 11.24 7.62
CA GLY A 431 -7.64 10.79 8.98
C GLY A 431 -8.04 11.84 10.03
N PRO A 432 -7.76 11.56 11.31
CA PRO A 432 -8.30 12.35 12.41
C PRO A 432 -7.87 13.81 12.47
N PHE A 433 -6.75 14.16 11.84
CA PHE A 433 -6.28 15.55 11.78
C PHE A 433 -7.28 16.48 11.08
N VAL A 434 -7.86 16.03 9.96
CA VAL A 434 -8.80 16.86 9.19
C VAL A 434 -10.18 16.87 9.85
N THR A 435 -10.66 15.74 10.34
CA THR A 435 -11.96 15.68 11.02
C THR A 435 -11.97 16.54 12.29
N THR A 436 -10.93 16.50 13.10
CA THR A 436 -10.84 17.37 14.29
C THR A 436 -10.74 18.86 13.95
N SER A 437 -10.04 19.21 12.87
CA SER A 437 -10.02 20.59 12.37
C SER A 437 -11.42 21.06 11.95
N ILE A 438 -12.17 20.19 11.26
CA ILE A 438 -13.56 20.44 10.88
C ILE A 438 -14.46 20.59 12.11
N ASP A 439 -14.26 19.75 13.14
CA ASP A 439 -15.04 19.82 14.38
C ASP A 439 -14.87 21.18 15.08
N ILE A 440 -13.62 21.62 15.23
CA ILE A 440 -13.28 22.91 15.85
C ILE A 440 -13.94 24.06 15.07
N LEU A 441 -13.78 24.06 13.74
CA LEU A 441 -14.31 25.12 12.89
C LEU A 441 -15.85 25.10 12.82
N GLY A 442 -16.45 23.92 12.73
CA GLY A 442 -17.89 23.72 12.67
C GLY A 442 -18.59 24.17 13.96
N VAL A 443 -18.04 23.78 15.11
CA VAL A 443 -18.56 24.22 16.43
C VAL A 443 -18.36 25.72 16.62
N SER A 444 -17.18 26.24 16.27
CA SER A 444 -16.90 27.69 16.34
C SER A 444 -17.90 28.50 15.51
N LEU A 445 -18.17 28.05 14.28
CA LEU A 445 -19.13 28.72 13.40
C LEU A 445 -20.55 28.64 13.97
N TYR A 446 -20.98 27.45 14.39
CA TYR A 446 -22.31 27.25 14.95
C TYR A 446 -22.58 28.15 16.16
N LEU A 447 -21.67 28.14 17.13
CA LEU A 447 -21.81 28.94 18.35
C LEU A 447 -21.63 30.44 18.08
N GLY A 448 -20.81 30.81 17.08
CA GLY A 448 -20.73 32.17 16.59
C GLY A 448 -22.05 32.67 15.98
N ILE A 449 -22.70 31.86 15.15
CA ILE A 449 -24.04 32.15 14.60
C ILE A 449 -25.06 32.25 15.75
N ALA A 450 -25.03 31.32 16.70
CA ALA A 450 -25.94 31.32 17.84
C ALA A 450 -25.78 32.60 18.67
N SER A 451 -24.55 32.99 18.99
CA SER A 451 -24.25 34.20 19.75
C SER A 451 -24.75 35.46 19.03
N PHE A 452 -24.62 35.51 17.70
CA PHE A 452 -25.08 36.65 16.91
C PHE A 452 -26.61 36.77 16.86
N PHE A 453 -27.36 35.66 16.81
CA PHE A 453 -28.82 35.69 16.66
C PHE A 453 -29.61 35.60 17.98
N LEU A 454 -29.03 35.02 19.02
CA LEU A 454 -29.73 34.75 20.30
C LEU A 454 -29.27 35.65 21.44
N THR A 455 -28.07 36.24 21.34
CA THR A 455 -27.49 37.11 22.39
C THR A 455 -27.40 38.58 21.97
N ALA A 456 -27.87 38.92 20.76
CA ALA A 456 -27.94 40.29 20.24
C ALA A 456 -29.29 40.98 20.52
#